data_AF-A0A6V8MVR5-F1
#
_entry.id   AF-A0A6V8MVR5-F1
#
_cell.length_a   1.000
_cell.length_b   1.000
_cell.length_c   1.000
_cell.angle_alpha   90.00
_cell.angle_beta   90.00
_cell.angle_gamma   90.00
#
_symmetry.space_group_name_H-M   'P 1'
#
loop_
_entity.id
_entity.type
_entity.pdbx_description
1 polymer ?
#
loop_
_entity_poly.entity_id
_entity_poly.type
_entity_poly.pdbx_seq_one_letter_code
_entity_poly.pdbx_strand_id
1 'polypeptide(L)'
;MTRIEGRLGKILKKKPTVVTRAVFWKIPHNTEKEDIHLKLGRYKKPKDFHGEEEPESLHPKSELTLDQEEFRSLIDFLQENYEPFRQGVKAFIPLDRPFDSENAKQIRALFSLPNKRALIKFVLDNEVIPQELAAGLRQARRARAVLEFESMLNQNHREDVWQQWFQSNSWVLGSQFVRILDERHIDTQHISDFLMEAYDGFLDVVEIKRPEGGLTFWSSTLDHGNYVPSTDLTKAITQASRYIYEIEREANSIKFLQRVGGVKTVKPRCILVFGRSNNWNAQQAEAYRIINTSFHNLTVLTYDHVLARARCISGIDA
;
A
#
# COMPACT_ATOMS: atom_id res chain seq x y z
N MET A 1 39.19 -38.00 10.81
CA MET A 1 38.62 -38.05 9.44
C MET A 1 37.29 -37.33 9.49
N THR A 2 37.13 -36.25 8.72
CA THR A 2 35.85 -35.53 8.61
C THR A 2 34.82 -36.50 8.01
N ARG A 3 33.71 -36.73 8.72
CA ARG A 3 32.67 -37.67 8.28
C ARG A 3 31.96 -37.02 7.09
N ILE A 4 32.16 -37.57 5.88
CA ILE A 4 31.46 -37.13 4.68
C ILE A 4 30.03 -37.68 4.75
N GLU A 5 29.03 -36.80 4.72
CA GLU A 5 27.63 -37.18 4.72
C GLU A 5 26.94 -36.73 3.42
N GLY A 6 25.91 -37.47 3.00
CA GLY A 6 25.08 -37.09 1.85
C GLY A 6 25.82 -37.03 0.51
N ARG A 7 26.81 -37.91 0.28
CA ARG A 7 27.52 -37.99 -1.02
C ARG A 7 26.57 -38.50 -2.11
N LEU A 8 26.20 -37.62 -3.02
CA LEU A 8 25.26 -37.85 -4.12
C LEU A 8 25.98 -37.63 -5.45
N GLY A 9 25.63 -38.40 -6.47
CA GLY A 9 26.29 -38.31 -7.77
C GLY A 9 25.29 -38.42 -8.93
N LYS A 10 25.47 -37.58 -9.96
CA LYS A 10 24.68 -37.61 -11.19
C LYS A 10 25.59 -37.61 -12.41
N ILE A 11 25.28 -38.46 -13.38
CA ILE A 11 25.89 -38.39 -14.71
C ILE A 11 25.21 -37.23 -15.44
N LEU A 12 25.99 -36.21 -15.80
CA LEU A 12 25.48 -35.05 -16.54
C LEU A 12 25.36 -35.35 -18.04
N LYS A 13 26.28 -36.17 -18.59
CA LYS A 13 26.27 -36.57 -20.00
C LYS A 13 27.11 -37.84 -20.23
N LYS A 14 26.67 -38.69 -21.15
CA LYS A 14 27.36 -39.93 -21.56
C LYS A 14 27.68 -39.89 -23.06
N LYS A 15 28.96 -39.87 -23.41
CA LYS A 15 29.47 -39.97 -24.81
C LYS A 15 30.04 -41.38 -25.06
N PRO A 16 30.40 -41.78 -26.29
CA PRO A 16 30.92 -43.13 -26.55
C PRO A 16 32.07 -43.53 -25.63
N THR A 17 33.07 -42.66 -25.45
CA THR A 17 34.31 -42.95 -24.72
C THR A 17 34.42 -42.32 -23.34
N VAL A 18 33.61 -41.29 -23.05
CA VAL A 18 33.72 -40.47 -21.83
C VAL A 18 32.38 -40.19 -21.17
N VAL A 19 32.43 -39.89 -19.87
CA VAL A 19 31.28 -39.56 -19.02
C VAL A 19 31.59 -38.29 -18.23
N THR A 20 30.67 -37.33 -18.24
CA THR A 20 30.73 -36.14 -17.38
C THR A 20 29.88 -36.39 -16.14
N ARG A 21 30.43 -36.15 -14.94
CA ARG A 21 29.78 -36.45 -13.66
C ARG A 21 29.88 -35.28 -12.69
N ALA A 22 28.78 -35.04 -11.97
CA ALA A 22 28.73 -34.18 -10.80
C ALA A 22 28.65 -35.03 -9.52
N VAL A 23 29.43 -34.67 -8.51
CA VAL A 23 29.36 -35.27 -7.17
C VAL A 23 29.17 -34.15 -6.16
N PHE A 24 28.11 -34.24 -5.38
CA PHE A 24 27.73 -33.30 -4.36
C PHE A 24 27.84 -33.97 -2.99
N TRP A 25 28.41 -33.31 -1.99
CA TRP A 25 28.42 -33.82 -0.62
C TRP A 25 28.45 -32.67 0.38
N LYS A 26 28.06 -32.98 1.61
CA LYS A 26 28.07 -32.06 2.73
C LYS A 26 29.14 -32.48 3.74
N ILE A 27 29.78 -31.49 4.33
CA ILE A 27 30.59 -31.69 5.52
C ILE A 27 29.88 -30.96 6.67
N PRO A 28 29.23 -31.70 7.59
CA PRO A 28 28.58 -31.10 8.73
C PRO A 28 29.64 -30.57 9.71
N HIS A 29 29.42 -29.36 10.22
CA HIS A 29 30.21 -28.81 11.33
C HIS A 29 29.41 -28.89 12.63
N ASN A 30 30.09 -28.75 13.77
CA ASN A 30 29.42 -28.58 15.08
C ASN A 30 28.70 -27.22 15.24
N THR A 31 28.49 -26.51 14.14
CA THR A 31 27.75 -25.25 14.01
C THR A 31 26.62 -25.46 13.02
N GLU A 32 25.59 -24.61 13.00
CA GLU A 32 24.53 -24.64 11.96
C GLU A 32 25.03 -24.40 10.52
N LYS A 33 26.35 -24.19 10.32
CA LYS A 33 26.97 -24.09 8.99
C LYS A 33 27.27 -25.48 8.42
N GLU A 34 26.80 -25.72 7.21
CA GLU A 34 27.21 -26.86 6.38
C GLU A 34 28.21 -26.39 5.31
N ASP A 35 29.35 -27.07 5.18
CA ASP A 35 30.23 -26.86 4.03
C ASP A 35 29.74 -27.71 2.85
N ILE A 36 29.44 -27.03 1.75
CA ILE A 36 28.90 -27.64 0.53
C ILE A 36 30.04 -27.82 -0.46
N HIS A 37 30.18 -29.03 -0.98
CA HIS A 37 31.18 -29.33 -2.00
C HIS A 37 30.53 -29.89 -3.27
N LEU A 38 30.94 -29.37 -4.42
CA LEU A 38 30.58 -29.85 -5.74
C LEU A 38 31.86 -30.18 -6.53
N LYS A 39 32.04 -31.45 -6.88
CA LYS A 39 33.09 -31.89 -7.79
C LYS A 39 32.51 -32.16 -9.16
N LEU A 40 33.10 -31.54 -10.18
CA LEU A 40 32.80 -31.79 -11.59
C LEU A 40 34.02 -32.42 -12.25
N GLY A 41 33.80 -33.44 -13.07
CA GLY A 41 34.90 -34.10 -13.79
C GLY A 41 34.43 -34.89 -15.00
N ARG A 42 35.35 -35.13 -15.93
CA ARG A 42 35.19 -36.07 -17.03
C ARG A 42 36.02 -37.32 -16.77
N TYR A 43 35.42 -38.46 -17.05
CA TYR A 43 36.00 -39.77 -16.79
C TYR A 43 35.91 -40.63 -18.04
N LYS A 44 36.96 -41.42 -18.30
CA LYS A 44 36.93 -42.48 -19.31
C LYS A 44 35.99 -43.57 -18.84
N LYS A 45 35.23 -44.14 -19.78
CA LYS A 45 34.45 -45.34 -19.46
C LYS A 45 35.39 -46.51 -19.22
N PRO A 46 35.08 -47.37 -18.25
CA PRO A 46 35.82 -48.61 -18.06
C PRO A 46 35.69 -49.50 -19.30
N LYS A 47 36.77 -50.20 -19.65
CA LYS A 47 36.78 -51.15 -20.79
C LYS A 47 35.96 -52.40 -20.48
N ASP A 48 35.87 -52.76 -19.21
CA ASP A 48 35.10 -53.89 -18.69
C ASP A 48 33.91 -53.41 -17.86
N PHE A 49 32.84 -54.20 -17.81
CA PHE A 49 31.60 -53.84 -17.10
C PHE A 49 31.79 -53.63 -15.57
N HIS A 50 32.86 -54.19 -15.01
CA HIS A 50 33.22 -54.10 -13.58
C HIS A 50 34.39 -53.14 -13.30
N GLY A 51 34.93 -52.44 -14.31
CA GLY A 51 36.05 -51.51 -14.11
C GLY A 51 35.61 -50.18 -13.47
N GLU A 52 36.53 -49.51 -12.78
CA GLU A 52 36.30 -48.17 -12.24
C GLU A 52 36.46 -47.07 -13.31
N GLU A 53 35.75 -45.96 -13.13
CA GLU A 53 35.88 -44.77 -13.97
C GLU A 53 37.18 -44.01 -13.61
N GLU A 54 38.08 -43.84 -14.59
CA GLU A 54 39.31 -43.07 -14.40
C GLU A 54 39.15 -41.65 -14.97
N PRO A 55 39.77 -40.62 -14.37
CA PRO A 55 39.77 -39.27 -14.94
C PRO A 55 40.23 -39.27 -16.41
N GLU A 56 39.53 -38.52 -17.27
CA GLU A 56 39.88 -38.38 -18.69
C GLU A 56 41.32 -37.87 -18.86
N SER A 57 41.72 -36.96 -17.98
CA SER A 57 43.10 -36.50 -17.79
C SER A 57 43.48 -36.53 -16.32
N LEU A 58 44.64 -37.11 -16.01
CA LEU A 58 45.30 -37.04 -14.69
C LEU A 58 46.00 -35.69 -14.46
N HIS A 59 46.17 -34.91 -15.53
CA HIS A 59 46.64 -33.52 -15.51
C HIS A 59 45.42 -32.66 -15.87
N PRO A 60 44.51 -32.40 -14.93
CA PRO A 60 43.29 -31.66 -15.23
C PRO A 60 43.70 -30.31 -15.82
N LYS A 61 43.14 -29.94 -16.98
CA LYS A 61 43.05 -28.51 -17.28
C LYS A 61 42.26 -27.91 -16.12
N SER A 62 42.72 -26.80 -15.57
CA SER A 62 42.10 -26.15 -14.40
C SER A 62 40.63 -25.73 -14.64
N GLU A 63 40.13 -25.93 -15.87
CA GLU A 63 38.80 -25.57 -16.35
C GLU A 63 38.09 -26.80 -16.95
N LEU A 64 36.80 -26.97 -16.61
CA LEU A 64 35.88 -27.89 -17.23
C LEU A 64 34.66 -27.10 -17.74
N THR A 65 34.51 -26.98 -19.05
CA THR A 65 33.35 -26.33 -19.67
C THR A 65 32.21 -27.32 -19.85
N LEU A 66 31.03 -26.97 -19.30
CA LEU A 66 29.79 -27.71 -19.49
C LEU A 66 29.06 -27.17 -20.72
N ASP A 67 28.58 -28.07 -21.58
CA ASP A 67 27.62 -27.70 -22.63
C ASP A 67 26.21 -27.45 -22.06
N GLN A 68 25.27 -27.00 -22.91
CA GLN A 68 23.90 -26.65 -22.45
C GLN A 68 23.18 -27.82 -21.77
N GLU A 69 23.38 -29.06 -22.23
CA GLU A 69 22.77 -30.26 -21.66
C GLU A 69 23.39 -30.61 -20.31
N GLU A 70 24.72 -30.56 -20.23
CA GLU A 70 25.47 -30.77 -18.99
C GLU A 70 25.12 -29.71 -17.94
N PHE A 71 25.01 -28.44 -18.36
CA PHE A 71 24.64 -27.34 -17.49
C PHE A 71 23.21 -27.49 -16.94
N ARG A 72 22.22 -27.80 -17.79
CA ARG A 72 20.85 -28.07 -17.34
C ARG A 72 20.78 -29.25 -16.37
N SER A 73 21.47 -30.35 -16.69
CA SER A 73 21.51 -31.54 -15.84
C SER A 73 22.12 -31.25 -14.46
N LEU A 74 23.10 -30.33 -14.41
CA LEU A 74 23.68 -29.86 -13.15
C LEU A 74 22.69 -29.01 -12.35
N ILE A 75 21.94 -28.12 -13.00
CA ILE A 75 20.88 -27.34 -12.34
C ILE A 75 19.82 -28.28 -11.75
N ASP A 76 19.33 -29.25 -12.52
CA ASP A 76 18.35 -30.23 -12.06
C ASP A 76 18.91 -31.03 -10.87
N PHE A 77 20.18 -31.44 -10.93
CA PHE A 77 20.85 -32.12 -9.82
C PHE A 77 20.89 -31.27 -8.55
N LEU A 78 21.26 -29.99 -8.65
CA LEU A 78 21.29 -29.11 -7.50
C LEU A 78 19.87 -28.84 -6.97
N GLN A 79 18.87 -28.70 -7.84
CA GLN A 79 17.48 -28.53 -7.44
C GLN A 79 16.94 -29.72 -6.63
N GLU A 80 17.31 -30.93 -7.02
CA GLU A 80 16.90 -32.16 -6.35
C GLU A 80 17.65 -32.44 -5.04
N ASN A 81 18.89 -31.95 -4.90
CA ASN A 81 19.81 -32.43 -3.85
C ASN A 81 20.31 -31.32 -2.90
N TYR A 82 20.07 -30.04 -3.22
CA TYR A 82 20.36 -28.93 -2.31
C TYR A 82 19.08 -28.45 -1.62
N GLU A 83 19.06 -28.54 -0.29
CA GLU A 83 17.85 -28.36 0.52
C GLU A 83 17.11 -27.03 0.23
N PRO A 84 17.78 -25.86 0.10
CA PRO A 84 17.09 -24.62 -0.28
C PRO A 84 16.35 -24.73 -1.62
N PHE A 85 16.94 -25.34 -2.64
CA PHE A 85 16.25 -25.50 -3.93
C PHE A 85 15.13 -26.54 -3.86
N ARG A 86 15.29 -27.62 -3.08
CA ARG A 86 14.21 -28.60 -2.82
C ARG A 86 13.01 -27.96 -2.16
N GLN A 87 13.23 -27.01 -1.26
CA GLN A 87 12.19 -26.21 -0.62
C GLN A 87 11.60 -25.14 -1.56
N GLY A 88 12.03 -25.11 -2.82
CA GLY A 88 11.50 -24.22 -3.85
C GLY A 88 12.05 -22.80 -3.78
N VAL A 89 13.16 -22.56 -3.07
CA VAL A 89 13.84 -21.25 -3.07
C VAL A 89 14.32 -20.94 -4.48
N LYS A 90 13.75 -19.91 -5.10
CA LYS A 90 14.14 -19.46 -6.45
C LYS A 90 14.97 -18.17 -6.45
N ALA A 91 15.02 -17.47 -5.32
CA ALA A 91 15.73 -16.20 -5.17
C ALA A 91 16.22 -16.05 -3.72
N PHE A 92 17.31 -15.30 -3.55
CA PHE A 92 17.89 -14.97 -2.25
C PHE A 92 17.87 -13.45 -2.06
N ILE A 93 17.49 -13.00 -0.86
CA ILE A 93 17.60 -11.60 -0.44
C ILE A 93 18.83 -11.48 0.47
N PRO A 94 19.92 -10.84 0.02
CA PRO A 94 21.13 -10.65 0.83
C PRO A 94 20.84 -9.71 2.01
N LEU A 95 21.14 -10.16 3.24
CA LEU A 95 20.89 -9.39 4.47
C LEU A 95 22.03 -8.40 4.79
N ASP A 96 23.20 -8.54 4.17
CA ASP A 96 24.33 -7.61 4.27
C ASP A 96 24.14 -6.37 3.37
N ARG A 97 23.29 -6.47 2.35
CA ARG A 97 22.90 -5.36 1.45
C ARG A 97 21.38 -5.31 1.25
N PRO A 98 20.59 -5.16 2.33
CA PRO A 98 19.14 -5.37 2.26
C PRO A 98 18.42 -4.29 1.44
N PHE A 99 18.99 -3.09 1.32
CA PHE A 99 18.35 -1.91 0.69
C PHE A 99 18.64 -1.73 -0.80
N ASP A 100 19.31 -2.68 -1.45
CA ASP A 100 19.53 -2.63 -2.89
C ASP A 100 18.21 -2.67 -3.66
N SER A 101 18.09 -1.86 -4.72
CA SER A 101 16.85 -1.70 -5.49
C SER A 101 16.36 -3.01 -6.13
N GLU A 102 17.27 -3.96 -6.39
CA GLU A 102 16.93 -5.29 -6.90
C GLU A 102 16.16 -6.12 -5.87
N ASN A 103 16.49 -6.00 -4.58
CA ASN A 103 15.76 -6.68 -3.51
C ASN A 103 14.32 -6.18 -3.41
N ALA A 104 14.11 -4.87 -3.64
CA ALA A 104 12.77 -4.30 -3.67
C ALA A 104 11.91 -4.90 -4.79
N LYS A 105 12.49 -5.28 -5.94
CA LYS A 105 11.76 -5.97 -7.02
C LYS A 105 11.34 -7.36 -6.59
N GLN A 106 12.22 -8.12 -5.93
CA GLN A 106 11.91 -9.46 -5.42
C GLN A 106 10.79 -9.42 -4.37
N ILE A 107 10.89 -8.49 -3.41
CA ILE A 107 9.85 -8.28 -2.38
C ILE A 107 8.52 -7.88 -3.05
N ARG A 108 8.55 -6.97 -4.03
CA ARG A 108 7.34 -6.57 -4.77
C ARG A 108 6.70 -7.75 -5.50
N ALA A 109 7.49 -8.63 -6.10
CA ALA A 109 6.99 -9.83 -6.77
C ALA A 109 6.24 -10.75 -5.79
N LEU A 110 6.77 -10.94 -4.57
CA LEU A 110 6.09 -11.69 -3.50
C LEU A 110 4.71 -11.08 -3.17
N PHE A 111 4.64 -9.75 -3.03
CA PHE A 111 3.37 -9.05 -2.76
C PHE A 111 2.42 -8.93 -3.96
N SER A 112 2.87 -9.32 -5.16
CA SER A 112 2.07 -9.28 -6.40
C SER A 112 1.39 -10.62 -6.71
N LEU A 113 1.59 -11.64 -5.86
CA LEU A 113 0.94 -12.94 -6.01
C LEU A 113 -0.59 -12.81 -5.98
N PRO A 114 -1.32 -13.61 -6.79
CA PRO A 114 -2.76 -13.45 -6.98
C PRO A 114 -3.58 -13.69 -5.69
N ASN A 115 -3.09 -14.54 -4.78
CA ASN A 115 -3.81 -14.86 -3.54
C ASN A 115 -3.50 -13.86 -2.41
N LYS A 116 -4.01 -12.64 -2.55
CA LYS A 116 -3.81 -11.55 -1.56
C LYS A 116 -4.29 -11.91 -0.16
N ARG A 117 -5.38 -12.67 -0.01
CA ARG A 117 -5.93 -13.06 1.30
C ARG A 117 -5.00 -13.99 2.07
N ALA A 118 -4.49 -15.04 1.40
CA ALA A 118 -3.54 -15.96 2.02
C ALA A 118 -2.24 -15.23 2.40
N LEU A 119 -1.78 -14.30 1.55
CA LEU A 119 -0.61 -13.49 1.85
C LEU A 119 -0.80 -12.59 3.07
N ILE A 120 -1.94 -11.89 3.18
CA ILE A 120 -2.24 -11.06 4.35
C ILE A 120 -2.26 -11.92 5.61
N LYS A 121 -2.93 -13.08 5.57
CA LYS A 121 -2.97 -14.00 6.71
C LYS A 121 -1.57 -14.47 7.09
N PHE A 122 -0.74 -14.88 6.13
CA PHE A 122 0.64 -15.28 6.37
C PHE A 122 1.47 -14.18 7.03
N VAL A 123 1.36 -12.93 6.52
CA VAL A 123 2.08 -11.77 7.07
C VAL A 123 1.68 -11.49 8.52
N LEU A 124 0.38 -11.63 8.84
CA LEU A 124 -0.14 -11.40 10.19
C LEU A 124 0.24 -12.54 11.15
N ASP A 125 -0.02 -13.79 10.75
CA ASP A 125 0.20 -14.98 11.59
C ASP A 125 1.68 -15.19 11.95
N ASN A 126 2.60 -14.68 11.12
CA ASN A 126 4.05 -14.81 11.33
C ASN A 126 4.73 -13.49 11.72
N GLU A 127 3.96 -12.44 12.03
CA GLU A 127 4.47 -11.12 12.43
C GLU A 127 5.55 -10.55 11.49
N VAL A 128 5.44 -10.84 10.19
CA VAL A 128 6.44 -10.44 9.17
C VAL A 128 6.61 -8.93 9.13
N ILE A 129 5.55 -8.19 9.44
CA ILE A 129 5.56 -6.74 9.62
C ILE A 129 5.27 -6.46 11.10
N PRO A 130 6.29 -6.14 11.91
CA PRO A 130 6.10 -5.74 13.30
C PRO A 130 5.13 -4.55 13.42
N GLN A 131 4.41 -4.47 14.54
CA GLN A 131 3.41 -3.42 14.76
C GLN A 131 4.01 -2.00 14.63
N GLU A 132 5.24 -1.81 15.12
CA GLU A 132 5.98 -0.55 15.02
C GLU A 132 6.27 -0.16 13.57
N LEU A 133 6.68 -1.14 12.74
CA LEU A 133 6.91 -0.91 11.32
C LEU A 133 5.60 -0.58 10.60
N ALA A 134 4.51 -1.28 10.92
CA ALA A 134 3.19 -0.99 10.37
C ALA A 134 2.73 0.43 10.74
N ALA A 135 2.95 0.85 11.99
CA ALA A 135 2.67 2.21 12.45
C ALA A 135 3.54 3.25 11.73
N GLY A 136 4.85 3.02 11.64
CA GLY A 136 5.79 3.88 10.92
C GLY A 136 5.44 4.02 9.44
N LEU A 137 5.04 2.94 8.76
CA LEU A 137 4.59 2.97 7.37
C LEU A 137 3.29 3.77 7.21
N ARG A 138 2.33 3.63 8.12
CA ARG A 138 1.10 4.45 8.11
C ARG A 138 1.43 5.92 8.31
N GLN A 139 2.34 6.23 9.24
CA GLN A 139 2.76 7.60 9.51
C GLN A 139 3.48 8.23 8.32
N ALA A 140 4.42 7.50 7.70
CA ALA A 140 5.14 7.97 6.52
C ALA A 140 4.19 8.22 5.33
N ARG A 141 3.16 7.37 5.16
CA ARG A 141 2.12 7.59 4.14
C ARG A 141 1.31 8.85 4.41
N ARG A 142 0.88 9.07 5.66
CA ARG A 142 0.14 10.28 6.05
C ARG A 142 0.98 11.54 5.84
N ALA A 143 2.25 11.52 6.26
CA ALA A 143 3.17 12.63 6.05
C ALA A 143 3.35 12.95 4.55
N ARG A 144 3.48 11.93 3.70
CA ARG A 144 3.53 12.12 2.24
C ARG A 144 2.24 12.72 1.70
N ALA A 145 1.08 12.26 2.17
CA ALA A 145 -0.21 12.81 1.75
C ALA A 145 -0.36 14.29 2.17
N VAL A 146 0.14 14.69 3.35
CA VAL A 146 0.17 16.10 3.76
C VAL A 146 1.02 16.95 2.81
N LEU A 147 2.23 16.48 2.46
CA LEU A 147 3.10 17.19 1.51
C LEU A 147 2.47 17.29 0.12
N GLU A 148 1.80 16.23 -0.32
CA GLU A 148 1.01 16.24 -1.55
C GLU A 148 -0.12 17.27 -1.48
N PHE A 149 -0.85 17.32 -0.36
CA PHE A 149 -1.93 18.28 -0.16
C PHE A 149 -1.43 19.73 -0.24
N GLU A 150 -0.31 20.04 0.43
CA GLU A 150 0.34 21.35 0.35
C GLU A 150 0.74 21.72 -1.07
N SER A 151 1.28 20.76 -1.83
CA SER A 151 1.62 20.95 -3.23
C SER A 151 0.38 21.23 -4.09
N MET A 152 -0.69 20.46 -3.90
CA MET A 152 -1.96 20.64 -4.60
C MET A 152 -2.59 21.99 -4.33
N LEU A 153 -2.47 22.51 -3.10
CA LEU A 153 -2.98 23.82 -2.70
C LEU A 153 -2.28 25.01 -3.37
N ASN A 154 -1.16 24.78 -4.05
CA ASN A 154 -0.44 25.77 -4.85
C ASN A 154 -0.70 25.61 -6.36
N GLN A 155 -1.56 24.66 -6.75
CA GLN A 155 -1.89 24.33 -8.13
C GLN A 155 -3.38 24.55 -8.38
N ASN A 156 -3.75 24.82 -9.63
CA ASN A 156 -5.15 24.96 -10.02
C ASN A 156 -5.72 23.60 -10.45
N HIS A 157 -6.08 22.77 -9.48
CA HIS A 157 -6.70 21.48 -9.74
C HIS A 157 -8.21 21.58 -9.92
N ARG A 158 -8.76 20.66 -10.70
CA ARG A 158 -10.20 20.49 -10.82
C ARG A 158 -10.78 19.82 -9.57
N GLU A 159 -12.06 20.00 -9.35
CA GLU A 159 -12.77 19.44 -8.18
C GLU A 159 -12.70 17.91 -8.12
N ASP A 160 -12.70 17.22 -9.26
CA ASP A 160 -12.57 15.75 -9.32
C ASP A 160 -11.22 15.23 -8.78
N VAL A 161 -10.16 16.02 -8.93
CA VAL A 161 -8.84 15.70 -8.36
C VAL A 161 -8.88 15.81 -6.84
N TRP A 162 -9.52 16.87 -6.32
CA TRP A 162 -9.74 17.04 -4.89
C TRP A 162 -10.58 15.90 -4.32
N GLN A 163 -11.69 15.54 -4.96
CA GLN A 163 -12.54 14.42 -4.56
C GLN A 163 -11.74 13.10 -4.47
N GLN A 164 -10.95 12.76 -5.50
CA GLN A 164 -10.13 11.53 -5.48
C GLN A 164 -9.11 11.53 -4.34
N TRP A 165 -8.49 12.68 -4.08
CA TRP A 165 -7.52 12.83 -2.99
C TRP A 165 -8.18 12.66 -1.61
N PHE A 166 -9.33 13.31 -1.38
CA PHE A 166 -10.10 13.15 -0.13
C PHE A 166 -10.63 11.74 0.05
N GLN A 167 -11.02 11.06 -1.03
CA GLN A 167 -11.44 9.66 -0.97
C GLN A 167 -10.31 8.74 -0.50
N SER A 168 -9.10 8.98 -0.99
CA SER A 168 -7.90 8.21 -0.63
C SER A 168 -7.36 8.56 0.76
N ASN A 169 -7.67 9.75 1.25
CA ASN A 169 -7.13 10.33 2.48
C ASN A 169 -8.23 10.78 3.46
N SER A 170 -9.36 10.09 3.53
CA SER A 170 -10.55 10.50 4.30
C SER A 170 -10.30 10.78 5.79
N TRP A 171 -9.23 10.22 6.35
CA TRP A 171 -8.76 10.47 7.72
C TRP A 171 -8.50 11.96 8.01
N VAL A 172 -8.24 12.79 6.99
CA VAL A 172 -8.06 14.25 7.15
C VAL A 172 -9.36 14.99 7.49
N LEU A 173 -10.52 14.37 7.20
CA LEU A 173 -11.82 14.98 7.46
C LEU A 173 -12.30 14.76 8.89
N GLY A 174 -11.64 13.91 9.67
CA GLY A 174 -11.86 13.72 11.11
C GLY A 174 -11.79 12.26 11.55
N SER A 175 -11.70 12.04 12.87
CA SER A 175 -11.74 10.69 13.46
C SER A 175 -13.14 10.07 13.43
N GLN A 176 -14.16 10.88 13.15
CA GLN A 176 -15.54 10.44 13.07
C GLN A 176 -15.83 9.58 11.83
N PHE A 177 -14.88 9.38 10.92
CA PHE A 177 -15.06 8.71 9.64
C PHE A 177 -14.65 7.23 9.76
N VAL A 178 -15.57 6.32 9.48
CA VAL A 178 -15.27 4.88 9.41
C VAL A 178 -14.94 4.47 7.98
N ARG A 179 -15.85 4.78 7.05
CA ARG A 179 -15.68 4.46 5.63
C ARG A 179 -16.52 5.37 4.73
N ILE A 180 -16.03 5.55 3.51
CA ILE A 180 -16.80 6.14 2.41
C ILE A 180 -17.68 5.03 1.83
N LEU A 181 -18.93 5.37 1.52
CA LEU A 181 -19.86 4.48 0.85
C LEU A 181 -19.69 4.57 -0.67
N ASP A 182 -19.92 3.46 -1.36
CA ASP A 182 -19.89 3.44 -2.83
C ASP A 182 -21.05 4.25 -3.45
N GLU A 183 -22.13 4.47 -2.68
CA GLU A 183 -23.26 5.30 -3.08
C GLU A 183 -22.98 6.80 -2.86
N ARG A 184 -23.43 7.60 -3.81
CA ARG A 184 -23.36 9.07 -3.79
C ARG A 184 -24.72 9.74 -3.99
N HIS A 185 -25.67 9.01 -4.57
CA HIS A 185 -27.03 9.46 -4.86
C HIS A 185 -27.87 9.34 -3.59
N ILE A 186 -28.28 10.48 -3.07
CA ILE A 186 -29.29 10.53 -2.00
C ILE A 186 -30.64 10.16 -2.64
N ASP A 187 -31.00 10.85 -3.71
CA ASP A 187 -32.15 10.57 -4.56
C ASP A 187 -31.78 10.70 -6.05
N THR A 188 -32.77 10.85 -6.94
CA THR A 188 -32.55 10.98 -8.39
C THR A 188 -31.98 12.33 -8.82
N GLN A 189 -32.03 13.35 -7.96
CA GLN A 189 -31.67 14.74 -8.27
C GLN A 189 -30.45 15.23 -7.47
N HIS A 190 -30.17 14.61 -6.32
CA HIS A 190 -29.17 15.06 -5.36
C HIS A 190 -28.02 14.05 -5.27
N ILE A 191 -26.89 14.42 -5.87
CA ILE A 191 -25.66 13.65 -5.90
C ILE A 191 -24.63 14.40 -5.06
N SER A 192 -24.25 13.82 -3.93
CA SER A 192 -23.20 14.34 -3.07
C SER A 192 -21.81 13.93 -3.57
N ASP A 193 -20.76 14.60 -3.10
CA ASP A 193 -19.40 14.13 -3.36
C ASP A 193 -19.13 12.80 -2.66
N PHE A 194 -19.51 12.70 -1.38
CA PHE A 194 -19.38 11.49 -0.59
C PHE A 194 -20.54 11.31 0.39
N LEU A 195 -21.08 10.09 0.42
CA LEU A 195 -21.78 9.58 1.59
C LEU A 195 -20.81 8.73 2.42
N MET A 196 -20.95 8.78 3.73
CA MET A 196 -20.04 8.08 4.63
C MET A 196 -20.76 7.54 5.85
N GLU A 197 -20.18 6.47 6.39
CA GLU A 197 -20.55 5.97 7.70
C GLU A 197 -19.64 6.59 8.75
N ALA A 198 -20.26 7.30 9.68
CA ALA A 198 -19.57 7.85 10.84
C ALA A 198 -19.37 6.79 11.93
N TYR A 199 -18.49 7.07 12.90
CA TYR A 199 -18.14 6.15 14.00
C TYR A 199 -19.31 5.79 14.91
N ASP A 200 -20.34 6.64 14.95
CA ASP A 200 -21.59 6.44 15.67
C ASP A 200 -22.61 5.59 14.87
N GLY A 201 -22.24 5.15 13.65
CA GLY A 201 -23.03 4.30 12.77
C GLY A 201 -24.08 5.06 11.95
N PHE A 202 -24.03 6.39 11.94
CA PHE A 202 -24.92 7.23 11.16
C PHE A 202 -24.31 7.65 9.83
N LEU A 203 -25.18 7.91 8.87
CA LEU A 203 -24.83 8.39 7.55
C LEU A 203 -24.59 9.89 7.60
N ASP A 204 -23.39 10.32 7.26
CA ASP A 204 -23.03 11.72 7.08
C ASP A 204 -22.71 11.98 5.59
N VAL A 205 -22.64 13.25 5.24
CA VAL A 205 -22.33 13.71 3.87
C VAL A 205 -21.12 14.64 3.89
N VAL A 206 -20.29 14.55 2.85
CA VAL A 206 -19.22 15.52 2.60
C VAL A 206 -19.51 16.20 1.27
N GLU A 207 -19.42 17.52 1.29
CA GLU A 207 -19.49 18.36 0.11
C GLU A 207 -18.21 19.18 0.00
N ILE A 208 -17.65 19.24 -1.19
CA ILE A 208 -16.37 19.87 -1.49
C ILE A 208 -16.58 20.88 -2.59
N LYS A 209 -16.16 22.11 -2.35
CA LYS A 209 -16.01 23.12 -3.41
C LYS A 209 -14.54 23.37 -3.60
N ARG A 210 -14.04 23.21 -4.83
CA ARG A 210 -12.62 23.45 -5.12
C ARG A 210 -12.15 24.83 -4.61
N PRO A 211 -10.93 24.95 -4.06
CA PRO A 211 -10.45 26.22 -3.48
C PRO A 211 -10.18 27.27 -4.56
N GLU A 212 -9.70 26.83 -5.72
CA GLU A 212 -9.44 27.68 -6.88
C GLU A 212 -10.70 27.77 -7.75
N GLY A 213 -11.19 28.97 -8.04
CA GLY A 213 -12.40 29.10 -8.87
C GLY A 213 -13.15 30.41 -8.77
N GLY A 214 -12.60 31.41 -8.07
CA GLY A 214 -13.26 32.68 -7.83
C GLY A 214 -14.32 32.65 -6.72
N LEU A 215 -14.52 31.51 -6.07
CA LEU A 215 -15.38 31.41 -4.89
C LEU A 215 -14.75 32.16 -3.73
N THR A 216 -15.55 33.01 -3.09
CA THR A 216 -15.12 33.81 -1.93
C THR A 216 -15.73 33.26 -0.66
N PHE A 217 -15.01 33.27 0.47
CA PHE A 217 -15.59 32.85 1.76
C PHE A 217 -16.41 33.97 2.39
N TRP A 218 -15.80 35.15 2.48
CA TRP A 218 -16.40 36.37 3.04
C TRP A 218 -16.94 37.25 1.93
N SER A 219 -18.02 37.99 2.22
CA SER A 219 -18.44 39.12 1.40
C SER A 219 -17.30 40.14 1.27
N SER A 220 -17.25 40.86 0.14
CA SER A 220 -16.30 41.95 -0.08
C SER A 220 -16.60 43.17 0.78
N THR A 221 -17.83 43.29 1.31
CA THR A 221 -18.25 44.36 2.21
C THR A 221 -18.65 43.80 3.57
N LEU A 222 -18.33 44.55 4.61
CA LEU A 222 -18.81 44.29 5.96
C LEU A 222 -20.26 44.73 6.09
N ASP A 223 -21.01 44.08 6.99
CA ASP A 223 -22.36 44.50 7.38
C ASP A 223 -22.36 44.93 8.84
N HIS A 224 -22.62 46.21 9.10
CA HIS A 224 -22.51 46.83 10.42
C HIS A 224 -21.19 46.50 11.16
N GLY A 225 -20.07 46.42 10.42
CA GLY A 225 -18.75 46.09 10.94
C GLY A 225 -18.46 44.58 11.07
N ASN A 226 -19.40 43.71 10.71
CA ASN A 226 -19.25 42.26 10.81
C ASN A 226 -18.86 41.62 9.48
N TYR A 227 -18.02 40.60 9.55
CA TYR A 227 -17.76 39.72 8.42
C TYR A 227 -18.95 38.78 8.21
N VAL A 228 -19.53 38.83 7.01
CA VAL A 228 -20.68 38.00 6.62
C VAL A 228 -20.31 37.02 5.52
N PRO A 229 -20.91 35.81 5.50
CA PRO A 229 -20.71 34.86 4.41
C PRO A 229 -20.93 35.50 3.04
N SER A 230 -20.10 35.13 2.07
CA SER A 230 -20.35 35.52 0.69
C SER A 230 -21.61 34.82 0.14
N THR A 231 -22.08 35.29 -1.02
CA THR A 231 -23.11 34.59 -1.80
C THR A 231 -22.68 33.18 -2.18
N ASP A 232 -21.40 32.97 -2.46
CA ASP A 232 -20.86 31.66 -2.86
C ASP A 232 -20.91 30.65 -1.70
N LEU A 233 -20.46 31.08 -0.52
CA LEU A 233 -20.52 30.27 0.69
C LEU A 233 -21.98 29.99 1.08
N THR A 234 -22.86 30.99 0.96
CA THR A 234 -24.29 30.82 1.23
C THR A 234 -24.93 29.78 0.30
N LYS A 235 -24.60 29.78 -1.00
CA LYS A 235 -25.06 28.75 -1.95
C LYS A 235 -24.57 27.36 -1.56
N ALA A 236 -23.29 27.23 -1.17
CA ALA A 236 -22.72 25.95 -0.75
C ALA A 236 -23.35 25.42 0.55
N ILE A 237 -23.59 26.29 1.54
CA ILE A 237 -24.32 25.96 2.77
C ILE A 237 -25.75 25.52 2.45
N THR A 238 -26.42 26.21 1.52
CA THR A 238 -27.78 25.86 1.08
C THR A 238 -27.79 24.46 0.45
N GLN A 239 -26.82 24.14 -0.41
CA GLN A 239 -26.67 22.82 -1.01
C GLN A 239 -26.43 21.74 0.04
N ALA A 240 -25.50 21.96 0.97
CA ALA A 240 -25.21 21.04 2.06
C ALA A 240 -26.45 20.78 2.94
N SER A 241 -27.20 21.84 3.27
CA SER A 241 -28.44 21.75 4.03
C SER A 241 -29.53 20.97 3.28
N ARG A 242 -29.59 21.12 1.95
CA ARG A 242 -30.49 20.35 1.09
C ARG A 242 -30.20 18.86 1.15
N TYR A 243 -28.93 18.45 1.11
CA TYR A 243 -28.55 17.05 1.22
C TYR A 243 -28.93 16.43 2.56
N ILE A 244 -28.68 17.13 3.66
CA ILE A 244 -29.14 16.71 5.00
C ILE A 244 -30.65 16.46 4.98
N TYR A 245 -31.42 17.43 4.47
CA TYR A 245 -32.88 17.33 4.41
C TYR A 245 -33.36 16.14 3.57
N GLU A 246 -32.77 15.91 2.40
CA GLU A 246 -33.19 14.78 1.54
C GLU A 246 -32.79 13.42 2.13
N ILE A 247 -31.64 13.32 2.80
CA ILE A 247 -31.29 12.10 3.55
C ILE A 247 -32.31 11.85 4.68
N GLU A 248 -32.72 12.89 5.42
CA GLU A 248 -33.75 12.76 6.45
C GLU A 248 -35.10 12.31 5.85
N ARG A 249 -35.47 12.79 4.66
CA ARG A 249 -36.68 12.35 3.96
C ARG A 249 -36.62 10.88 3.54
N GLU A 250 -35.45 10.42 3.10
CA GLU A 250 -35.20 9.04 2.73
C GLU A 250 -34.95 8.13 3.95
N ALA A 251 -35.06 8.64 5.19
CA ALA A 251 -34.69 7.87 6.39
C ALA A 251 -35.48 6.56 6.56
N ASN A 252 -36.73 6.53 6.10
CA ASN A 252 -37.60 5.35 6.16
C ASN A 252 -37.65 4.55 4.84
N SER A 253 -36.83 4.93 3.86
CA SER A 253 -36.78 4.29 2.54
C SER A 253 -35.95 3.01 2.60
N ILE A 254 -36.62 1.84 2.54
CA ILE A 254 -35.94 0.54 2.52
C ILE A 254 -34.95 0.44 1.36
N LYS A 255 -35.31 1.00 0.20
CA LYS A 255 -34.45 1.03 -0.98
C LYS A 255 -33.18 1.85 -0.72
N PHE A 256 -33.31 3.05 -0.16
CA PHE A 256 -32.14 3.87 0.16
C PHE A 256 -31.27 3.20 1.22
N LEU A 257 -31.86 2.67 2.30
CA LEU A 257 -31.15 1.92 3.33
C LEU A 257 -30.34 0.75 2.77
N GLN A 258 -30.89 0.01 1.79
CA GLN A 258 -30.15 -1.06 1.12
C GLN A 258 -28.99 -0.53 0.27
N ARG A 259 -29.16 0.57 -0.46
CA ARG A 259 -28.10 1.19 -1.27
C ARG A 259 -26.93 1.68 -0.42
N VAL A 260 -27.22 2.21 0.77
CA VAL A 260 -26.18 2.65 1.73
C VAL A 260 -25.66 1.53 2.63
N GLY A 261 -26.02 0.27 2.36
CA GLY A 261 -25.51 -0.89 3.09
C GLY A 261 -26.02 -1.01 4.52
N GLY A 262 -27.22 -0.52 4.81
CA GLY A 262 -27.87 -0.59 6.12
C GLY A 262 -27.43 0.47 7.13
N VAL A 263 -26.63 1.46 6.69
CA VAL A 263 -26.21 2.59 7.54
C VAL A 263 -27.43 3.43 7.95
N LYS A 264 -27.48 3.85 9.22
CA LYS A 264 -28.62 4.61 9.74
C LYS A 264 -28.62 6.03 9.20
N THR A 265 -29.74 6.48 8.65
CA THR A 265 -29.86 7.76 7.92
C THR A 265 -30.54 8.86 8.73
N VAL A 266 -30.69 8.66 10.04
CA VAL A 266 -31.35 9.62 10.94
C VAL A 266 -30.34 10.68 11.40
N LYS A 267 -30.73 11.96 11.37
CA LYS A 267 -29.90 13.09 11.81
C LYS A 267 -28.50 13.14 11.15
N PRO A 268 -28.44 13.12 9.80
CA PRO A 268 -27.17 13.22 9.09
C PRO A 268 -26.49 14.55 9.37
N ARG A 269 -25.16 14.52 9.44
CA ARG A 269 -24.32 15.73 9.46
C ARG A 269 -23.68 15.94 8.09
N CYS A 270 -23.31 17.19 7.81
CA CYS A 270 -22.54 17.54 6.64
C CYS A 270 -21.21 18.19 7.02
N ILE A 271 -20.12 17.77 6.36
CA ILE A 271 -18.88 18.54 6.31
C ILE A 271 -18.80 19.21 4.95
N LEU A 272 -18.78 20.54 4.95
CA LEU A 272 -18.56 21.35 3.76
C LEU A 272 -17.11 21.85 3.74
N VAL A 273 -16.32 21.42 2.75
CA VAL A 273 -14.96 21.94 2.53
C VAL A 273 -15.01 23.06 1.49
N PHE A 274 -14.71 24.29 1.90
CA PHE A 274 -14.91 25.49 1.10
C PHE A 274 -13.83 26.55 1.34
N GLY A 275 -13.16 26.98 0.27
CA GLY A 275 -12.28 28.15 0.25
C GLY A 275 -10.98 28.02 1.07
N ARG A 276 -10.20 29.09 1.08
CA ARG A 276 -8.91 29.21 1.78
C ARG A 276 -9.03 30.24 2.92
N SER A 277 -8.33 29.98 4.01
CA SER A 277 -8.19 30.87 5.17
C SER A 277 -6.75 31.31 5.44
N ASN A 278 -5.81 30.95 4.56
CA ASN A 278 -4.39 31.33 4.64
C ASN A 278 -4.14 32.85 4.67
N ASN A 279 -5.09 33.67 4.23
CA ASN A 279 -5.02 35.12 4.23
C ASN A 279 -6.00 35.80 5.21
N TRP A 280 -6.63 35.04 6.11
CA TRP A 280 -7.58 35.61 7.06
C TRP A 280 -6.89 36.38 8.17
N ASN A 281 -7.49 37.50 8.56
CA ASN A 281 -7.12 38.21 9.77
C ASN A 281 -7.83 37.62 11.01
N ALA A 282 -7.48 38.12 12.20
CA ALA A 282 -8.02 37.64 13.46
C ALA A 282 -9.56 37.79 13.55
N GLN A 283 -10.13 38.88 13.03
CA GLN A 283 -11.57 39.14 13.05
C GLN A 283 -12.33 38.18 12.12
N GLN A 284 -11.76 37.84 10.96
CA GLN A 284 -12.31 36.81 10.06
C GLN A 284 -12.27 35.43 10.72
N ALA A 285 -11.17 35.08 11.39
CA ALA A 285 -11.07 33.82 12.12
C ALA A 285 -12.09 33.74 13.28
N GLU A 286 -12.33 34.84 13.99
CA GLU A 286 -13.35 34.93 15.02
C GLU A 286 -14.77 34.81 14.44
N ALA A 287 -15.10 35.56 13.39
CA ALA A 287 -16.38 35.48 12.71
C ALA A 287 -16.66 34.06 12.19
N TYR A 288 -15.64 33.37 11.65
CA TYR A 288 -15.75 31.98 11.25
C TYR A 288 -16.18 31.08 12.41
N ARG A 289 -15.54 31.22 13.58
CA ARG A 289 -15.89 30.42 14.77
C ARG A 289 -17.34 30.66 15.20
N ILE A 290 -17.79 31.91 15.20
CA ILE A 290 -19.17 32.28 15.55
C ILE A 290 -20.17 31.61 14.59
N ILE A 291 -19.95 31.76 13.28
CA ILE A 291 -20.82 31.20 12.25
C ILE A 291 -20.84 29.67 12.33
N ASN A 292 -19.68 29.04 12.41
CA ASN A 292 -19.59 27.59 12.41
C ASN A 292 -20.22 26.97 13.67
N THR A 293 -20.21 27.68 14.80
CA THR A 293 -20.88 27.25 16.05
C THR A 293 -22.42 27.36 15.96
N SER A 294 -22.94 28.22 15.07
CA SER A 294 -24.40 28.35 14.89
C SER A 294 -25.02 27.17 14.14
N PHE A 295 -24.22 26.35 13.46
CA PHE A 295 -24.68 25.15 12.79
C PHE A 295 -24.71 23.95 13.74
N HIS A 296 -25.82 23.21 13.76
CA HIS A 296 -25.97 22.02 14.59
C HIS A 296 -25.54 20.72 13.89
N ASN A 297 -25.76 20.64 12.57
CA ASN A 297 -25.52 19.45 11.75
C ASN A 297 -24.68 19.76 10.50
N LEU A 298 -24.10 20.95 10.41
CA LEU A 298 -23.19 21.35 9.35
C LEU A 298 -21.88 21.81 9.98
N THR A 299 -20.76 21.45 9.38
CA THR A 299 -19.44 21.98 9.73
C THR A 299 -18.77 22.47 8.47
N VAL A 300 -18.45 23.76 8.43
CA VAL A 300 -17.69 24.35 7.32
C VAL A 300 -16.21 24.31 7.68
N LEU A 301 -15.39 23.73 6.81
CA LEU A 301 -13.92 23.71 6.91
C LEU A 301 -13.34 24.41 5.68
N THR A 302 -12.25 25.15 5.85
CA THR A 302 -11.44 25.60 4.71
C THR A 302 -10.40 24.52 4.42
N TYR A 303 -9.78 24.56 3.25
CA TYR A 303 -8.69 23.61 2.95
C TYR A 303 -7.52 23.79 3.91
N ASP A 304 -7.27 25.00 4.42
CA ASP A 304 -6.23 25.24 5.41
C ASP A 304 -6.60 24.66 6.80
N HIS A 305 -7.89 24.65 7.17
CA HIS A 305 -8.36 23.94 8.37
C HIS A 305 -8.16 22.42 8.26
N VAL A 306 -8.46 21.85 7.09
CA VAL A 306 -8.22 20.43 6.81
C VAL A 306 -6.71 20.14 6.84
N LEU A 307 -5.89 20.98 6.22
CA LEU A 307 -4.43 20.82 6.21
C LEU A 307 -3.85 20.86 7.62
N ALA A 308 -4.24 21.85 8.44
CA ALA A 308 -3.80 21.95 9.83
C ALA A 308 -4.16 20.68 10.63
N ARG A 309 -5.39 20.19 10.47
CA ARG A 309 -5.82 18.92 11.07
C ARG A 309 -4.96 17.74 10.58
N ALA A 310 -4.68 17.68 9.28
CA ALA A 310 -3.90 16.61 8.68
C ALA A 310 -2.45 16.60 9.21
N ARG A 311 -1.83 17.78 9.39
CA ARG A 311 -0.49 17.91 9.98
C ARG A 311 -0.46 17.44 11.44
N CYS A 312 -1.45 17.79 12.25
CA CYS A 312 -1.57 17.32 13.63
C CYS A 312 -1.68 15.79 13.69
N ILE A 313 -2.57 15.18 12.89
CA ILE A 313 -2.74 13.71 12.85
C ILE A 313 -1.48 13.00 12.31
N SER A 314 -0.72 13.67 11.43
CA SER A 314 0.52 13.14 10.83
C SER A 314 1.77 13.46 11.63
N GLY A 315 1.66 14.07 12.82
CA GLY A 315 2.79 14.39 13.68
C GLY A 315 3.86 15.26 13.03
N ILE A 316 3.51 16.05 12.00
CA ILE A 316 4.43 17.01 11.36
C ILE A 316 4.56 18.28 12.21
N ASP A 317 3.50 18.63 12.92
CA ASP A 317 3.41 19.80 13.81
C ASP A 317 3.32 19.42 15.31
N ALA A 318 3.60 18.16 15.68
CA ALA A 318 3.46 17.64 17.05
C ALA A 318 4.76 17.68 17.87
#